data_AF-A0A5U3R8U6-F1
#
_entry.id   AF-A0A5U3R8U6-F1
#
_cell.length_a   1.000
_cell.length_b   1.000
_cell.length_c   1.000
_cell.angle_alpha   90.00
_cell.angle_beta   90.00
_cell.angle_gamma   90.00
#
_symmetry.space_group_name_H-M   'P 1'
#
loop_
_entity.id
_entity.type
_entity.pdbx_description
1 polymer ?
#
loop_
_entity_poly.entity_id
_entity_poly.type
_entity_poly.pdbx_seq_one_letter_code
_entity_poly.pdbx_strand_id
1 'polypeptide(L)' 'MADTIDLAQQREQEDRERYINKARSRIAAPSRFFCEKCDSPIPEARRIAIPGVDLCVTCQQIDELKSKHYRGAI' A
#
# COMPACT_ATOMS: atom_id res chain seq x y z
N MET A 1 5.48 19.96 34.50
CA MET A 1 6.38 20.18 33.35
C MET A 1 6.46 18.85 32.64
N ALA A 2 6.39 18.83 31.31
CA ALA A 2 6.60 17.59 30.57
C ALA A 2 8.09 17.30 30.59
N ASP A 3 8.48 16.14 31.11
CA ASP A 3 9.88 15.75 31.17
C ASP A 3 10.33 15.17 29.82
N THR A 4 11.63 14.88 29.71
CA THR A 4 12.22 14.32 28.48
C THR A 4 11.53 13.03 28.03
N ILE A 5 11.03 12.25 28.99
CA ILE A 5 10.28 11.02 28.75
C ILE A 5 8.92 11.33 28.11
N ASP A 6 8.18 12.31 28.64
CA ASP A 6 6.86 12.70 28.10
C ASP A 6 6.97 13.20 26.65
N LEU A 7 8.02 13.98 26.35
CA LEU A 7 8.30 14.47 24.99
C LEU A 7 8.69 13.35 24.02
N ALA A 8 9.39 12.31 24.48
CA ALA A 8 9.73 11.16 23.66
C ALA A 8 8.47 10.35 23.29
N GLN A 9 7.60 10.09 24.27
CA GLN A 9 6.34 9.38 24.05
C GLN A 9 5.43 10.12 23.06
N GLN A 10 5.33 11.44 23.17
CA GLN A 10 4.52 12.23 22.24
C GLN A 10 5.01 12.09 20.79
N ARG A 11 6.33 12.11 20.56
CA ARG A 11 6.90 11.91 19.21
C ARG A 11 6.59 10.53 18.64
N GLU A 12 6.74 9.49 19.45
CA GLU A 12 6.41 8.12 19.03
C GLU A 12 4.94 8.00 18.63
N GLN A 13 4.05 8.66 19.36
CA GLN A 13 2.63 8.65 19.06
C GLN A 13 2.32 9.40 17.76
N GLU A 14 2.91 10.58 17.56
CA GLU A 14 2.78 11.34 16.32
C GLU A 14 3.29 10.55 15.10
N ASP A 15 4.45 9.89 15.23
CA ASP A 15 5.01 9.06 14.16
C ASP A 15 4.12 7.85 13.88
N ARG A 16 3.65 7.16 14.92
CA ARG A 16 2.70 6.04 14.78
C ARG A 16 1.44 6.47 14.03
N GLU A 17 0.84 7.59 14.41
CA GLU A 17 -0.35 8.12 13.75
C GLU A 17 -0.09 8.49 12.30
N ARG A 18 1.06 9.11 11.99
CA ARG A 18 1.48 9.39 10.61
C ARG A 18 1.59 8.13 9.77
N TYR A 19 2.24 7.08 10.27
CA TYR A 19 2.36 5.80 9.55
C TYR A 19 0.99 5.12 9.35
N ILE A 20 0.12 5.14 10.36
CA ILE A 20 -1.24 4.60 10.25
C ILE A 20 -2.03 5.36 9.18
N ASN A 21 -2.00 6.69 9.20
CA ASN A 21 -2.72 7.52 8.25
C ASN A 21 -2.22 7.30 6.83
N LYS A 22 -0.90 7.20 6.63
CA LYS A 22 -0.29 6.88 5.33
C LYS A 22 -0.67 5.49 4.83
N ALA A 23 -0.74 4.49 5.71
CA ALA A 23 -1.16 3.14 5.33
C ALA A 23 -2.66 3.06 5.00
N ARG A 24 -3.48 3.91 5.64
CA ARG A 24 -4.94 4.00 5.42
C ARG A 24 -5.32 4.85 4.22
N SER A 25 -4.48 5.80 3.79
CA SER A 25 -4.77 6.64 2.64
C SER A 25 -4.84 5.78 1.37
N ARG A 26 -6.05 5.36 1.00
CA ARG A 26 -6.34 4.68 -0.26
C ARG A 26 -6.81 5.73 -1.25
N ILE A 27 -6.14 5.82 -2.39
CA ILE A 27 -6.64 6.58 -3.54
C ILE A 27 -7.73 5.71 -4.16
N ALA A 28 -8.98 6.10 -4.00
CA ALA A 28 -10.11 5.43 -4.64
C ALA A 28 -10.16 5.82 -6.12
N ALA A 29 -9.40 5.09 -6.94
CA ALA A 29 -9.45 5.18 -8.39
C ALA A 29 -10.40 4.09 -8.96
N PRO A 30 -10.93 4.27 -10.19
CA PRO A 30 -11.68 3.20 -10.85
C PRO A 30 -10.76 2.00 -11.13
N SER A 31 -11.21 0.79 -10.79
CA SER A 31 -10.47 -0.46 -11.06
C SER A 31 -10.49 -0.79 -12.56
N ARG A 32 -9.36 -1.25 -13.11
CA ARG A 32 -9.31 -1.73 -14.51
C ARG A 32 -9.97 -3.09 -14.67
N PHE A 33 -10.49 -3.35 -15.87
CA PHE A 33 -11.05 -4.65 -16.26
C PHE A 33 -9.99 -5.63 -16.73
N PHE A 34 -8.87 -5.14 -17.26
CA PHE A 34 -7.76 -5.93 -17.79
C PHE A 34 -6.46 -5.53 -17.10
N CYS A 35 -5.59 -6.52 -16.88
CA CYS A 35 -4.28 -6.33 -16.29
C CYS A 35 -3.35 -5.55 -17.23
N GLU A 36 -2.70 -4.51 -16.73
CA GLU A 36 -1.77 -3.70 -17.53
C GLU A 36 -0.51 -4.45 -18.02
N LYS A 37 -0.11 -5.54 -17.36
CA LYS A 37 1.12 -6.28 -17.71
C LYS A 37 0.92 -7.47 -18.61
N CYS A 38 -0.25 -8.10 -18.57
CA CYS A 38 -0.49 -9.38 -19.26
C CYS A 38 -1.86 -9.47 -19.91
N ASP A 39 -2.63 -8.37 -19.92
CA ASP A 39 -3.96 -8.23 -20.53
C ASP A 39 -5.02 -9.25 -20.08
N SER A 40 -4.72 -10.03 -19.03
CA SER A 40 -5.68 -10.99 -18.46
C SER A 40 -6.83 -10.25 -17.79
N PRO A 41 -8.07 -10.76 -17.86
CA PRO A 41 -9.21 -10.15 -17.17
C PRO A 41 -9.01 -10.16 -15.65
N ILE A 42 -9.32 -9.02 -15.00
CA ILE A 42 -9.24 -8.88 -13.54
C ILE A 42 -10.58 -9.34 -12.93
N PRO A 43 -10.58 -10.36 -12.05
CA PRO A 43 -11.81 -10.91 -11.48
C PRO A 43 -12.55 -9.87 -10.63
N GLU A 44 -13.88 -9.91 -10.66
CA GLU A 44 -14.75 -8.97 -9.95
C GLU A 44 -14.49 -8.92 -8.45
N ALA A 45 -14.29 -10.09 -7.83
CA ALA A 45 -13.94 -10.20 -6.41
C ALA A 45 -12.75 -9.29 -6.03
N ARG A 46 -11.79 -9.13 -6.94
CA ARG A 46 -10.59 -8.31 -6.71
C ARG A 46 -10.86 -6.82 -6.95
N ARG A 47 -11.70 -6.48 -7.92
CA ARG A 47 -12.14 -5.10 -8.18
C ARG A 47 -12.98 -4.53 -7.04
N ILE A 48 -13.76 -5.38 -6.36
CA ILE A 48 -14.55 -5.01 -5.17
C ILE A 48 -13.67 -4.91 -3.93
N ALA A 49 -12.76 -5.87 -3.71
CA ALA A 49 -11.90 -5.87 -2.52
C ALA A 49 -10.88 -4.73 -2.50
N ILE A 50 -10.35 -4.35 -3.67
CA ILE A 50 -9.33 -3.32 -3.83
C ILE A 50 -9.81 -2.32 -4.90
N PRO A 51 -10.38 -1.18 -4.48
CA PRO A 51 -10.67 -0.08 -5.39
C PRO A 51 -9.38 0.44 -6.02
N GLY A 52 -9.36 0.61 -7.34
CA GLY A 52 -8.20 1.10 -8.08
C GLY A 52 -7.17 0.02 -8.44
N VAL A 53 -7.62 -1.23 -8.64
CA VAL A 53 -6.70 -2.32 -9.03
C VAL A 53 -6.35 -2.24 -10.53
N ASP A 54 -5.05 -2.21 -10.84
CA ASP A 54 -4.51 -2.12 -12.22
C ASP A 54 -3.87 -3.43 -12.73
N LEU A 55 -3.33 -4.25 -11.84
CA LEU A 55 -2.66 -5.51 -12.17
C LEU A 55 -3.56 -6.70 -11.83
N CYS A 56 -3.34 -7.89 -12.40
CA CYS A 56 -3.96 -9.13 -11.91
C CYS A 56 -3.24 -9.67 -10.66
N VAL A 57 -3.78 -10.72 -10.04
CA VAL A 57 -3.24 -11.28 -8.78
C VAL A 57 -1.80 -11.80 -8.95
N THR A 58 -1.51 -12.48 -10.05
CA THR A 58 -0.19 -13.05 -10.32
C THR A 58 0.84 -11.96 -10.58
N CYS A 59 0.50 -10.98 -11.44
CA CYS A 59 1.37 -9.84 -11.71
C CYS A 59 1.62 -8.99 -10.46
N GLN A 60 0.62 -8.82 -9.60
CA GLN A 60 0.77 -8.11 -8.33
C GLN A 60 1.73 -8.85 -7.38
N GLN A 61 1.60 -10.17 -7.24
CA GLN A 61 2.51 -10.96 -6.40
C GLN A 61 3.96 -10.84 -6.87
N ILE A 62 4.19 -10.92 -8.19
CA ILE A 62 5.52 -10.73 -8.77
C ILE A 62 6.05 -9.33 -8.47
N ASP A 63 5.22 -8.30 -8.61
CA ASP A 63 5.61 -6.91 -8.35
C ASP A 63 5.98 -6.68 -6.88
N GLU A 64 5.22 -7.28 -5.95
CA GLU A 64 5.49 -7.23 -4.52
C GLU A 64 6.77 -7.98 -4.14
N LEU A 65 7.00 -9.17 -4.71
CA LEU A 65 8.25 -9.90 -4.52
C LEU A 65 9.43 -9.08 -5.03
N LYS A 66 9.30 -8.50 -6.23
CA LYS A 66 10.34 -7.63 -6.79
C LYS A 66 10.58 -6.41 -5.88
N SER A 67 9.52 -5.78 -5.42
CA SER A 67 9.60 -4.64 -4.52
C SER A 67 10.24 -4.98 -3.18
N LYS A 68 9.97 -6.16 -2.61
CA LYS A 68 10.58 -6.59 -1.34
C LYS A 68 12.07 -6.88 -1.47
N HIS A 69 12.50 -7.49 -2.57
CA HIS A 69 13.88 -7.94 -2.73
C HIS A 69 14.80 -6.93 -3.42
N TYR A 70 14.29 -6.11 -4.34
CA TYR A 70 15.11 -5.22 -5.18
C TYR A 70 14.99 -3.72 -4.86
N ARG A 71 14.12 -3.30 -3.91
CA ARG A 71 14.02 -1.87 -3.51
C ARG A 71 15.22 -1.31 -2.75
N GLY A 72 16.25 -2.12 -2.48
CA GLY A 72 17.51 -1.69 -1.84
C GLY A 72 18.68 -1.47 -2.81
N ALA A 73 18.47 -1.53 -4.12
CA ALA A 73 19.54 -1.45 -5.12
C ALA A 73 19.81 -0.05 -5.70
N ILE A 74 19.23 1.01 -5.12
CA ILE A 74 19.45 2.42 -5.50
C ILE A 74 19.76 3.23 -4.24
#